data_AF-A0A376BVA3-F1
#
_entry.id   AF-A0A376BVA3-F1
#
_cell.length_a   1.000
_cell.length_b   1.000
_cell.length_c   1.000
_cell.angle_alpha   90.00
_cell.angle_beta   90.00
_cell.angle_gamma   90.00
#
_symmetry.space_group_name_H-M   'P 1'
#
loop_
_entity.id
_entity.type
_entity.pdbx_description
1 polymer ?
#
loop_
_entity_poly.entity_id
_entity_poly.type
_entity_poly.pdbx_seq_one_letter_code
_entity_poly.pdbx_strand_id
1 'polypeptide(L)'
;MSTILGLLLLVLAIAVLVYWVKSLIIMKNETLFLILGILFSPIIQALYFFTKRDLMDDEQATTMKRFLLVCIAYIVVLVLFMFSAAAQMPVQ
;
A
#
# COMPACT_ATOMS: atom_id res chain seq x y z
N MET A 1 22.68 7.51 4.60
CA MET A 1 21.25 7.73 4.85
C MET A 1 20.39 7.28 3.66
N SER A 2 20.69 7.74 2.43
CA SER A 2 19.92 7.35 1.22
C SER A 2 19.92 5.85 0.90
N THR A 3 21.01 5.12 1.18
CA THR A 3 21.09 3.65 0.98
C THR A 3 20.15 2.87 1.92
N ILE A 4 20.04 3.29 3.18
CA ILE A 4 19.13 2.67 4.16
C ILE A 4 17.67 2.94 3.76
N LEU A 5 17.35 4.18 3.36
CA LEU A 5 16.02 4.53 2.86
C LEU A 5 15.66 3.76 1.58
N GLY A 6 16.62 3.56 0.67
CA GLY A 6 16.43 2.74 -0.53
C GLY A 6 16.15 1.26 -0.22
N LEU A 7 16.88 0.67 0.73
CA LEU A 7 16.60 -0.69 1.22
C LEU A 7 15.21 -0.79 1.87
N LEU A 8 14.84 0.20 2.68
CA LEU A 8 13.53 0.24 3.33
C LEU A 8 12.40 0.37 2.29
N LEU A 9 12.58 1.17 1.25
CA LEU A 9 11.67 1.26 0.11
C LEU A 9 11.50 -0.08 -0.60
N LEU A 10 12.59 -0.81 -0.83
CA LEU A 10 12.53 -2.13 -1.45
C LEU A 10 11.69 -3.10 -0.61
N VAL A 11 11.94 -3.16 0.70
CA VAL A 11 11.18 -4.04 1.61
C VAL A 11 9.70 -3.64 1.66
N LEU A 12 9.41 -2.33 1.75
CA LEU A 12 8.03 -1.83 1.75
C LEU A 12 7.33 -2.09 0.42
N ALA A 13 8.02 -1.97 -0.73
CA ALA A 13 7.44 -2.28 -2.04
C ALA A 13 7.01 -3.75 -2.13
N ILE A 14 7.86 -4.67 -1.66
CA ILE A 14 7.52 -6.10 -1.58
C ILE A 14 6.32 -6.32 -0.66
N ALA A 15 6.31 -5.67 0.51
CA ALA A 15 5.20 -5.77 1.45
C ALA A 15 3.88 -5.21 0.84
N VAL A 16 3.93 -4.07 0.14
CA VAL A 16 2.78 -3.51 -0.60
C VAL A 16 2.26 -4.55 -1.59
N LEU A 17 3.12 -5.18 -2.39
CA LEU A 17 2.71 -6.21 -3.37
C LEU A 17 2.05 -7.42 -2.69
N VAL A 18 2.63 -7.93 -1.61
CA VAL A 18 2.10 -9.08 -0.87
C VAL A 18 0.71 -8.76 -0.32
N TYR A 19 0.56 -7.61 0.35
CA TYR A 19 -0.72 -7.23 0.93
C TYR A 19 -1.74 -6.76 -0.12
N TRP A 20 -1.28 -6.24 -1.27
CA TRP A 20 -2.12 -5.94 -2.42
C TRP A 20 -2.77 -7.22 -2.94
N VAL A 21 -2.00 -8.26 -3.25
CA VAL A 21 -2.55 -9.55 -3.71
C VAL A 21 -3.52 -10.13 -2.68
N LYS A 22 -3.16 -10.12 -1.39
CA LYS A 22 -4.05 -10.61 -0.33
C LYS A 22 -5.36 -9.82 -0.27
N SER A 23 -5.33 -8.50 -0.41
CA SER A 23 -6.54 -7.67 -0.45
C SER A 23 -7.43 -7.98 -1.66
N LEU A 24 -6.83 -8.28 -2.83
CA LEU A 24 -7.57 -8.70 -4.02
C LEU A 24 -8.29 -10.04 -3.79
N ILE A 25 -7.63 -10.99 -3.10
CA ILE A 25 -8.24 -12.28 -2.75
C ILE A 25 -9.47 -12.09 -1.86
N ILE A 26 -9.44 -11.13 -0.93
CA ILE A 26 -10.60 -10.81 -0.07
C ILE A 26 -11.77 -10.29 -0.94
N MET A 27 -11.47 -9.47 -1.94
CA MET A 27 -12.45 -8.91 -2.87
C MET A 27 -12.92 -9.89 -3.96
N LYS A 28 -12.44 -11.15 -3.97
CA LYS A 28 -12.67 -12.08 -5.10
C LYS A 28 -14.14 -12.33 -5.44
N ASN A 29 -15.03 -12.22 -4.46
CA ASN A 29 -16.47 -12.46 -4.64
C ASN A 29 -17.21 -11.23 -5.19
N GLU A 30 -16.55 -10.08 -5.26
CA GLU A 30 -17.12 -8.79 -5.63
C GLU A 30 -16.40 -8.28 -6.89
N THR A 31 -16.76 -8.83 -8.05
CA THR A 31 -16.05 -8.65 -9.35
C THR A 31 -15.76 -7.19 -9.70
N LEU A 32 -16.70 -6.28 -9.42
CA LEU A 32 -16.53 -4.85 -9.67
C LEU A 32 -15.38 -4.27 -8.82
N PHE A 33 -15.39 -4.53 -7.51
CA PHE A 33 -14.34 -4.08 -6.59
C PHE A 33 -13.00 -4.76 -6.88
N LEU A 34 -13.00 -6.00 -7.34
CA LEU A 34 -11.80 -6.70 -7.76
C LEU A 34 -11.14 -6.03 -8.97
N ILE A 35 -11.90 -5.78 -10.04
CA ILE A 35 -11.38 -5.13 -11.25
C ILE A 35 -10.90 -3.72 -10.94
N LEU A 36 -11.71 -2.94 -10.22
CA LEU A 36 -11.34 -1.59 -9.79
C LEU A 36 -10.13 -1.61 -8.85
N GLY A 37 -10.00 -2.61 -7.99
CA GLY A 37 -8.87 -2.80 -7.08
C GLY A 37 -7.57 -3.11 -7.81
N ILE A 38 -7.63 -3.79 -8.95
CA ILE A 38 -6.45 -4.02 -9.80
C ILE A 38 -6.02 -2.71 -10.48
N LEU A 39 -6.97 -1.93 -11.00
CA LEU A 39 -6.69 -0.74 -11.82
C LEU A 39 -6.39 0.53 -11.00
N PHE A 40 -7.02 0.68 -9.83
CA PHE A 40 -7.02 1.93 -9.04
C PHE A 40 -6.62 1.70 -7.58
N SER A 41 -5.85 0.64 -7.29
CA SER A 41 -5.20 0.45 -6.00
C SER A 41 -4.34 1.67 -5.62
N PRO A 42 -4.28 2.07 -4.34
CA PRO A 42 -4.90 1.42 -3.17
C PRO A 42 -6.29 1.97 -2.80
N ILE A 43 -6.79 2.98 -3.54
CA ILE A 43 -7.99 3.75 -3.16
C ILE A 43 -9.23 2.86 -3.11
N ILE A 44 -9.41 2.00 -4.10
CA ILE A 44 -10.57 1.11 -4.16
C ILE A 44 -10.59 0.09 -3.02
N GLN A 45 -9.43 -0.43 -2.62
CA GLN A 45 -9.33 -1.32 -1.46
C GLN A 45 -9.65 -0.60 -0.15
N ALA A 46 -9.31 0.69 -0.03
CA ALA A 46 -9.73 1.50 1.11
C ALA A 46 -11.26 1.69 1.13
N LEU A 47 -11.86 2.05 0.00
CA LEU A 47 -13.32 2.18 -0.13
C LEU A 47 -14.03 0.86 0.16
N TYR A 48 -13.54 -0.25 -0.38
CA TYR A 48 -14.05 -1.58 -0.10
C TYR A 48 -13.97 -1.91 1.39
N PHE A 49 -12.83 -1.63 2.03
CA PHE A 49 -12.66 -1.84 3.46
C PHE A 49 -13.70 -1.07 4.27
N PHE A 50 -13.90 0.23 4.03
CA PHE A 50 -14.88 1.02 4.80
C PHE A 50 -16.34 0.64 4.50
N THR A 51 -16.65 0.20 3.28
CA THR A 51 -18.02 -0.15 2.89
C THR A 51 -18.44 -1.56 3.32
N LYS A 52 -17.50 -2.50 3.44
CA LYS A 52 -17.76 -3.91 3.75
C LYS A 52 -17.17 -4.37 5.08
N ARG A 53 -16.60 -3.47 5.88
CA ARG A 53 -15.92 -3.78 7.15
C ARG A 53 -16.72 -4.70 8.06
N ASP A 54 -18.01 -4.41 8.23
CA ASP A 54 -18.87 -5.13 9.17
C ASP A 54 -19.23 -6.55 8.70
N LEU A 55 -18.92 -6.86 7.43
CA LEU A 55 -19.13 -8.17 6.82
C LEU A 55 -17.82 -8.97 6.70
N MET A 56 -16.67 -8.37 7.05
CA MET A 56 -15.37 -9.03 7.01
C MET A 56 -15.13 -9.79 8.31
N ASP A 57 -14.49 -10.95 8.22
CA ASP A 57 -13.90 -11.59 9.39
C ASP A 57 -12.70 -10.78 9.91
N ASP A 58 -12.25 -11.10 11.13
CA ASP A 58 -11.15 -10.38 11.78
C ASP A 58 -9.82 -10.46 11.00
N GLU A 59 -9.57 -11.57 10.32
CA GLU A 59 -8.35 -11.79 9.53
C GLU A 59 -8.36 -10.95 8.25
N GLN A 60 -9.49 -10.91 7.55
CA GLN A 60 -9.73 -10.09 6.37
C GLN A 60 -9.61 -8.62 6.73
N ALA A 61 -10.30 -8.17 7.78
CA ALA A 61 -10.24 -6.79 8.25
C ALA A 61 -8.81 -6.39 8.64
N THR A 62 -8.08 -7.28 9.31
CA THR A 62 -6.68 -7.04 9.68
C THR A 62 -5.77 -6.98 8.45
N THR A 63 -5.98 -7.85 7.47
CA THR A 63 -5.22 -7.88 6.21
C THR A 63 -5.43 -6.60 5.42
N MET A 64 -6.67 -6.13 5.29
CA MET A 64 -7.00 -4.86 4.63
C MET A 64 -6.38 -3.67 5.37
N LYS A 65 -6.44 -3.62 6.71
CA LYS A 65 -5.78 -2.57 7.51
C LYS A 65 -4.25 -2.59 7.30
N ARG A 66 -3.63 -3.76 7.29
CA ARG A 66 -2.18 -3.91 7.07
C ARG A 66 -1.79 -3.44 5.68
N PHE A 67 -2.59 -3.76 4.65
CA PHE A 67 -2.38 -3.23 3.30
C PHE A 67 -2.34 -1.69 3.30
N LEU A 68 -3.37 -1.05 3.86
CA LEU A 68 -3.46 0.41 3.92
C LEU A 68 -2.28 1.03 4.70
N LEU A 69 -1.91 0.45 5.84
CA LEU A 69 -0.77 0.91 6.64
C LEU A 69 0.54 0.79 5.90
N VAL A 70 0.77 -0.32 5.18
CA VAL A 70 1.99 -0.54 4.40
C VAL A 70 2.04 0.43 3.21
N CYS A 71 0.92 0.74 2.57
CA CYS A 71 0.85 1.79 1.54
C CYS A 71 1.21 3.16 2.11
N ILE A 72 0.67 3.54 3.28
CA ILE A 72 1.00 4.81 3.94
C ILE A 72 2.48 4.86 4.29
N ALA A 73 3.02 3.79 4.89
CA ALA A 73 4.44 3.71 5.22
C ALA A 73 5.33 3.82 3.98
N TYR A 74 4.97 3.16 2.89
CA TYR A 74 5.68 3.26 1.61
C TYR A 74 5.71 4.70 1.09
N ILE A 75 4.57 5.40 1.08
CA ILE A 75 4.50 6.80 0.65
C ILE A 75 5.37 7.70 1.53
N VAL A 76 5.31 7.54 2.85
CA VAL A 76 6.11 8.35 3.78
C VAL A 76 7.61 8.15 3.52
N VAL A 77 8.06 6.90 3.40
CA VAL A 77 9.47 6.61 3.15
C VAL A 77 9.91 7.09 1.76
N LEU A 78 9.03 7.00 0.75
CA LEU A 78 9.30 7.50 -0.60
C LEU A 78 9.52 9.01 -0.60
N VAL A 79 8.64 9.75 0.07
CA VAL A 79 8.76 11.20 0.20
C VAL A 79 10.05 11.58 0.93
N LEU A 80 10.38 10.90 2.03
CA LEU A 80 11.65 11.13 2.75
C LEU A 80 12.88 10.83 1.87
N PHE A 81 12.84 9.75 1.09
CA PHE A 81 13.89 9.41 0.14
C PHE A 81 14.04 10.51 -0.91
N MET A 82 12.95 10.99 -1.52
CA MET A 82 12.97 12.06 -2.52
C MET A 82 13.56 13.36 -1.96
N PHE A 83 13.15 13.79 -0.75
CA PHE A 83 13.75 14.96 -0.10
C PHE A 83 15.24 14.76 0.19
N SER A 84 15.63 13.57 0.65
CA SER A 84 17.05 13.27 0.91
C SER A 84 17.90 13.28 -0.36
N ALA A 85 17.35 12.82 -1.49
CA ALA A 85 18.02 12.85 -2.79
C ALA A 85 18.10 14.27 -3.35
N ALA A 86 17.03 15.07 -3.20
CA ALA A 86 17.01 16.45 -3.65
C ALA A 86 18.00 17.34 -2.88
N ALA A 87 18.16 17.12 -1.58
CA ALA A 87 19.14 17.83 -0.74
C ALA A 87 20.60 17.51 -1.09
N GLN A 88 20.86 16.46 -1.88
CA GLN A 88 22.19 16.05 -2.33
C GLN A 88 22.55 16.58 -3.73
N MET A 89 21.61 17.24 -4.43
CA MET A 89 21.90 17.87 -5.71
C MET A 89 22.70 19.17 -5.49
N PRO A 90 23.82 19.38 -6.20
CA PRO A 90 24.57 20.63 -6.11
C PRO A 90 23.69 21.79 -6.59
N VAL A 91 23.60 22.84 -5.78
CA VAL A 91 22.97 24.11 -6.19
C VAL A 91 23.80 24.67 -7.34
N GLN A 92 23.25 24.64 -8.55
CA GLN A 92 23.83 25.32 -9.71
C GLN A 92 23.57 26.82 -9.63
#